data_AF-A0A2I9DQK3-F1
#
_entry.id   AF-A0A2I9DQK3-F1
#
_cell.length_a   1.000
_cell.length_b   1.000
_cell.length_c   1.000
_cell.angle_alpha   90.00
_cell.angle_beta   90.00
_cell.angle_gamma   90.00
#
_symmetry.space_group_name_H-M   'P 1'
#
loop_
_entity.id
_entity.type
_entity.pdbx_description
1 polymer ?
#
loop_
_entity_poly.entity_id
_entity_poly.type
_entity_poly.pdbx_seq_one_letter_code
_entity_poly.pdbx_strand_id
1 'polypeptide(L)'
;MTGTRWLLSCVLLGAVVSGALAQPGVYNVEGRITAWDHINRTFRLVYEGRTYTVSVQDATRYERSAWAARQADLRDEEHTLDEHDVWLTSSQFWSANRTGQFAEVYGTRTGSTVNASHVELFLR
;
A
#
# COMPACT_ATOMS: atom_id res chain seq x y z
N MET A 1 41.92 -7.34 -60.32
CA MET A 1 40.51 -7.53 -60.71
C MET A 1 39.66 -7.20 -59.49
N THR A 2 38.78 -6.18 -59.62
CA THR A 2 37.43 -6.04 -59.01
C THR A 2 37.20 -6.57 -57.58
N GLY A 3 36.65 -5.86 -56.60
CA GLY A 3 35.87 -4.62 -56.53
C GLY A 3 35.11 -4.58 -55.18
N THR A 4 34.92 -3.36 -54.67
CA THR A 4 34.03 -2.82 -53.63
C THR A 4 32.96 -3.70 -52.94
N ARG A 5 32.87 -3.60 -51.59
CA ARG A 5 31.63 -3.25 -50.84
C ARG A 5 31.85 -3.05 -49.33
N TRP A 6 31.34 -1.93 -48.80
CA TRP A 6 31.18 -1.60 -47.38
C TRP A 6 30.01 -2.35 -46.76
N LEU A 7 30.05 -2.65 -45.45
CA LEU A 7 28.90 -2.55 -44.53
C LEU A 7 29.36 -2.54 -43.06
N LEU A 8 28.87 -1.52 -42.36
CA LEU A 8 28.81 -1.34 -40.91
C LEU A 8 27.94 -2.45 -40.29
N SER A 9 28.31 -3.02 -39.14
CA SER A 9 27.33 -3.52 -38.16
C SER A 9 27.95 -3.71 -36.79
N CYS A 10 27.46 -2.90 -35.85
CA CYS A 10 27.59 -3.06 -34.41
C CYS A 10 26.98 -4.39 -33.96
N VAL A 11 27.67 -5.14 -33.10
CA VAL A 11 27.00 -6.04 -32.16
C VAL A 11 27.62 -5.81 -30.78
N LEU A 12 27.02 -4.86 -30.05
CA LEU A 12 27.03 -4.87 -28.60
C LEU A 12 26.19 -6.06 -28.15
N LEU A 13 26.81 -7.08 -27.56
CA LEU A 13 26.10 -8.00 -26.66
C LEU A 13 26.54 -7.66 -25.25
N GLY A 14 25.94 -6.59 -24.73
CA GLY A 14 25.96 -6.29 -23.32
C GLY A 14 25.30 -7.44 -22.57
N ALA A 15 26.00 -7.94 -21.56
CA ALA A 15 25.40 -8.74 -20.50
C ALA A 15 24.34 -7.87 -19.81
N VAL A 16 23.08 -7.99 -20.25
CA VAL A 16 21.94 -7.56 -19.44
C VAL A 16 21.88 -8.52 -18.26
N VAL A 17 22.56 -8.15 -17.18
CA VAL A 17 22.08 -8.50 -15.84
C VAL A 17 20.61 -8.11 -15.86
N SER A 18 19.72 -9.09 -15.85
CA SER A 18 18.30 -8.91 -15.63
C SER A 18 18.11 -8.44 -14.19
N GLY A 19 18.57 -7.22 -13.89
CA GLY A 19 18.00 -6.41 -12.86
C GLY A 19 16.58 -6.15 -13.34
N ALA A 20 15.64 -6.94 -12.83
CA ALA A 20 14.27 -6.49 -12.76
C ALA A 20 14.33 -5.18 -11.98
N LEU A 21 14.42 -4.05 -12.70
CA LEU A 21 14.08 -2.75 -12.17
C LEU A 21 12.63 -2.91 -11.77
N ALA A 22 12.40 -3.21 -10.49
CA ALA A 22 11.08 -3.15 -9.91
C ALA A 22 10.56 -1.76 -10.25
N GLN A 23 9.64 -1.68 -11.21
CA GLN A 23 8.86 -0.47 -11.38
C GLN A 23 8.32 -0.14 -9.97
N PRO A 24 8.40 1.10 -9.50
CA PRO A 24 7.65 1.54 -8.33
C PRO A 24 6.16 1.53 -8.73
N GLY A 25 5.64 0.33 -9.00
CA GLY A 25 4.23 0.08 -9.18
C GLY A 25 3.58 0.32 -7.85
N VAL A 26 2.44 1.01 -7.87
CA VAL A 26 1.57 1.11 -6.72
C VAL A 26 1.26 -0.32 -6.27
N TYR A 27 1.81 -0.72 -5.13
CA TYR A 27 1.51 -2.00 -4.51
C TYR A 27 0.31 -1.81 -3.62
N ASN A 28 -0.67 -2.69 -3.79
CA ASN A 28 -1.76 -2.89 -2.86
C ASN A 28 -1.43 -4.10 -1.98
N VAL A 29 -1.42 -3.91 -0.66
CA VAL A 29 -1.32 -5.00 0.30
C VAL A 29 -2.50 -4.93 1.26
N GLU A 30 -3.38 -5.91 1.15
CA GLU A 30 -4.51 -6.11 2.04
C GLU A 30 -4.10 -7.01 3.21
N GLY A 31 -4.48 -6.73 4.45
CA GLY A 31 -4.22 -7.69 5.52
C GLY A 31 -4.74 -7.27 6.88
N ARG A 32 -4.60 -8.18 7.85
CA ARG A 32 -4.97 -7.90 9.23
C ARG A 32 -3.84 -7.20 9.96
N ILE A 33 -4.14 -6.09 10.62
CA ILE A 33 -3.18 -5.37 11.46
C ILE A 33 -2.88 -6.22 12.70
N THR A 34 -1.62 -6.54 12.93
CA THR A 34 -1.13 -7.41 14.02
C THR A 34 -0.26 -6.68 15.04
N ALA A 35 0.30 -5.53 14.67
CA ALA A 35 1.02 -4.65 15.58
C ALA A 35 0.78 -3.19 15.18
N TRP A 36 0.70 -2.31 16.18
CA TRP A 36 0.39 -0.90 16.01
C TRP A 36 1.39 -0.04 16.80
N ASP A 37 2.09 0.85 16.10
CA ASP A 37 3.06 1.77 16.70
C ASP A 37 2.78 3.19 16.20
N HIS A 38 1.98 3.93 16.96
CA HIS A 38 1.65 5.31 16.60
C HIS A 38 2.85 6.26 16.73
N ILE A 39 3.84 5.93 17.56
CA ILE A 39 4.96 6.82 17.86
C ILE A 39 5.86 6.87 16.63
N ASN A 40 6.17 5.70 16.08
CA ASN A 40 7.00 5.57 14.90
C ASN A 40 6.18 5.65 13.59
N ARG A 41 4.85 5.82 13.68
CA ARG A 41 3.91 5.78 12.55
C ARG A 41 4.10 4.54 11.67
N THR A 42 4.21 3.39 12.35
CA THR A 42 4.32 2.09 11.69
C THR A 42 3.27 1.12 12.20
N PHE A 43 2.90 0.17 11.36
CA PHE A 43 2.08 -0.97 11.77
C PHE A 43 2.47 -2.21 10.99
N ARG A 44 2.12 -3.40 11.50
CA ARG A 44 2.35 -4.66 10.80
C ARG A 44 1.06 -5.25 10.31
N LEU A 45 1.06 -5.72 9.08
CA LEU A 45 -0.06 -6.48 8.50
C LEU A 45 0.39 -7.87 8.09
N VAL A 46 -0.52 -8.83 8.20
CA VAL A 46 -0.31 -10.20 7.70
C VAL A 46 -1.22 -10.43 6.50
N TYR A 47 -0.62 -10.83 5.38
CA TYR A 47 -1.28 -11.18 4.12
C TYR A 47 -0.69 -12.48 3.60
N GLU A 48 -1.54 -13.47 3.31
CA GLU A 48 -1.13 -14.78 2.78
C GLU A 48 0.04 -15.44 3.54
N GLY A 49 0.05 -15.32 4.87
CA GLY A 49 1.11 -15.88 5.74
C GLY A 49 2.42 -15.09 5.76
N ARG A 50 2.49 -13.95 5.07
CA ARG A 50 3.64 -13.03 5.09
C ARG A 50 3.33 -11.81 5.94
N THR A 51 4.31 -11.38 6.74
CA THR A 51 4.22 -10.16 7.52
C THR A 51 4.87 -9.00 6.76
N TYR A 52 4.15 -7.90 6.63
CA TYR A 52 4.64 -6.66 6.06
C TYR A 52 4.69 -5.58 7.14
N THR A 53 5.74 -4.78 7.13
CA THR A 53 5.85 -3.58 7.95
C THR A 53 5.44 -2.39 7.09
N VAL A 54 4.41 -1.68 7.52
CA VAL A 54 3.95 -0.46 6.87
C VAL A 54 4.58 0.73 7.57
N SER A 55 5.27 1.55 6.78
CA SER A 55 5.75 2.86 7.17
C SER A 55 4.85 3.92 6.57
N VAL A 56 4.29 4.78 7.41
CA VAL A 56 3.33 5.80 6.99
C VAL A 56 4.01 7.16 6.97
N GLN A 57 3.80 7.90 5.88
CA GLN A 57 4.41 9.20 5.64
C GLN A 57 3.43 10.33 5.99
N ASP A 58 3.93 11.56 6.08
CA ASP A 58 3.08 12.73 6.37
C ASP A 58 2.00 12.96 5.32
N ALA A 59 2.30 12.66 4.05
CA ALA A 59 1.36 12.82 2.93
C ALA A 59 0.40 11.64 2.75
N THR A 60 0.47 10.62 3.63
CA THR A 60 -0.40 9.44 3.52
C THR A 60 -1.86 9.84 3.75
N ARG A 61 -2.72 9.43 2.83
CA ARG A 61 -4.17 9.56 2.99
C ARG A 61 -4.71 8.40 3.80
N TYR A 62 -5.78 8.65 4.55
CA TYR A 62 -6.42 7.64 5.38
C TYR A 62 -7.90 7.61 5.08
N GLU A 63 -8.41 6.42 4.82
CA GLU A 63 -9.80 6.19 4.47
C GLU A 63 -10.36 5.10 5.38
N ARG A 64 -11.65 5.20 5.70
CA ARG A 64 -12.41 4.15 6.36
C ARG A 64 -13.63 3.88 5.49
N SER A 65 -13.74 2.64 5.02
CA SER A 65 -14.89 2.25 4.20
C SER A 65 -16.18 2.39 5.01
N ALA A 66 -17.26 2.77 4.33
CA ALA A 66 -18.57 3.00 4.93
C ALA A 66 -19.07 1.80 5.76
N TRP A 67 -18.73 0.56 5.34
CA TRP A 67 -19.07 -0.66 6.07
C TRP A 67 -18.34 -0.76 7.43
N ALA A 68 -17.09 -0.28 7.51
CA ALA A 68 -16.34 -0.21 8.76
C ALA A 68 -16.76 0.95 9.67
N ALA A 69 -17.20 2.06 9.09
CA ALA A 69 -17.83 3.15 9.85
C ALA A 69 -19.15 2.68 10.49
N ARG A 70 -19.98 1.96 9.73
CA ARG A 70 -21.30 1.49 10.18
C ARG A 70 -21.25 0.62 11.44
N GLN A 71 -20.33 -0.32 11.60
CA GLN A 71 -20.26 -1.13 12.86
C GLN A 71 -19.75 -0.35 14.08
N ALA A 72 -18.96 0.72 13.88
CA ALA A 72 -18.59 1.60 14.98
C ALA A 72 -19.80 2.46 15.41
N ASP A 73 -20.61 2.90 14.45
CA ASP A 73 -21.72 3.83 14.66
C ASP A 73 -23.09 3.14 14.86
N LEU A 74 -23.24 1.84 14.59
CA LEU A 74 -24.48 1.06 14.81
C LEU A 74 -24.92 0.94 16.28
N ARG A 75 -24.24 1.62 17.21
CA ARG A 75 -24.78 1.88 18.55
C ARG A 75 -25.75 3.06 18.57
N ASP A 76 -25.66 3.98 17.62
CA ASP A 76 -26.42 5.24 17.58
C ASP A 76 -27.06 5.41 16.18
N GLU A 77 -28.33 5.04 16.11
CA GLU A 77 -29.35 5.59 15.21
C GLU A 77 -29.40 5.19 13.71
N GLU A 78 -30.64 4.90 13.30
CA GLU A 78 -31.11 4.56 11.96
C GLU A 78 -31.22 5.83 11.10
N HIS A 79 -30.25 6.08 10.21
CA HIS A 79 -30.36 7.15 9.22
C HIS A 79 -29.90 6.71 7.82
N THR A 80 -30.56 7.31 6.83
CA THR A 80 -30.54 7.05 5.39
C THR A 80 -29.12 6.99 4.78
N LEU A 81 -28.89 5.94 3.99
CA LEU A 81 -27.61 5.53 3.39
C LEU A 81 -27.17 6.44 2.23
N ASP A 82 -26.30 7.39 2.53
CA ASP A 82 -25.26 7.77 1.57
C ASP A 82 -23.99 6.98 1.95
N GLU A 83 -23.67 5.94 1.18
CA GLU A 83 -22.47 5.10 1.35
C GLU A 83 -21.23 5.91 0.95
N HIS A 84 -20.80 6.84 1.80
CA HIS A 84 -19.62 7.64 1.55
C HIS A 84 -18.43 7.16 2.38
N ASP A 85 -17.31 6.95 1.70
CA ASP A 85 -16.03 6.70 2.34
C ASP A 85 -15.63 7.89 3.22
N VAL A 86 -15.19 7.59 4.44
CA VAL A 86 -14.86 8.61 5.43
C VAL A 86 -13.35 8.82 5.41
N TRP A 87 -12.93 9.98 4.90
CA TRP A 87 -11.55 10.43 5.01
C TRP A 87 -11.20 10.75 6.46
N LEU A 88 -10.15 10.13 6.98
CA LEU A 88 -9.64 10.37 8.32
C LEU A 88 -8.48 11.37 8.27
N THR A 89 -8.45 12.30 9.22
CA THR A 89 -7.23 13.02 9.52
C THR A 89 -6.17 12.09 10.09
N SER A 90 -4.89 12.45 9.97
CA SER A 90 -3.79 11.70 10.59
C SER A 90 -4.03 11.47 12.09
N SER A 91 -4.49 12.49 12.81
CA SER A 91 -4.82 12.37 14.24
C SER A 91 -5.95 11.37 14.52
N GLN A 92 -7.01 11.36 13.71
CA GLN A 92 -8.10 10.37 13.85
C GLN A 92 -7.66 8.94 13.49
N PHE A 93 -6.74 8.79 12.53
CA PHE A 93 -6.20 7.49 12.19
C PHE A 93 -5.36 6.92 13.35
N TRP A 94 -4.41 7.72 13.86
CA TRP A 94 -3.41 7.29 14.86
C TRP A 94 -3.89 7.27 16.32
N SER A 95 -4.96 7.99 16.66
CA SER A 95 -5.49 8.05 18.03
C SER A 95 -6.13 6.74 18.51
N ALA A 96 -6.54 5.85 17.60
CA ALA A 96 -7.14 4.57 17.93
C ALA A 96 -6.16 3.41 17.71
N ASN A 97 -6.12 2.44 18.63
CA ASN A 97 -5.45 1.17 18.38
C ASN A 97 -6.25 0.39 17.33
N ARG A 98 -5.62 0.09 16.19
CA ARG A 98 -6.26 -0.62 15.07
C ARG A 98 -5.88 -2.09 14.98
N THR A 99 -5.19 -2.63 15.98
CA THR A 99 -4.84 -4.05 16.03
C THR A 99 -6.09 -4.90 15.87
N GLY A 100 -6.04 -5.87 14.97
CA GLY A 100 -7.14 -6.77 14.65
C GLY A 100 -8.06 -6.28 13.53
N GLN A 101 -7.99 -5.01 13.13
CA GLN A 101 -8.71 -4.48 11.96
C GLN A 101 -8.04 -4.93 10.65
N PHE A 102 -8.81 -4.94 9.57
CA PHE A 102 -8.28 -5.11 8.23
C PHE A 102 -7.93 -3.76 7.63
N ALA A 103 -6.84 -3.73 6.87
CA ALA A 103 -6.40 -2.56 6.15
C ALA A 103 -5.94 -2.94 4.75
N GLU A 104 -6.22 -2.04 3.81
CA GLU A 104 -5.71 -2.05 2.46
C GLU A 104 -4.69 -0.93 2.34
N VAL A 105 -3.47 -1.26 1.93
CA VAL A 105 -2.35 -0.32 1.94
C VAL A 105 -1.82 -0.16 0.54
N TYR A 106 -1.92 1.05 0.03
CA TYR A 106 -1.41 1.47 -1.25
C TYR A 106 -0.10 2.22 -1.07
N GLY A 107 0.93 1.85 -1.82
CA GLY A 107 2.22 2.54 -1.74
C GLY A 107 3.34 1.90 -2.54
N THR A 108 4.57 2.17 -2.12
CA THR A 108 5.77 1.55 -2.71
C THR A 108 6.29 0.45 -1.80
N ARG A 109 6.63 -0.72 -2.37
CA ARG A 109 7.12 -1.87 -1.61
C ARG A 109 8.61 -2.07 -1.83
N THR A 110 9.35 -2.28 -0.74
CA THR A 110 10.75 -2.70 -0.76
C THR A 110 10.92 -3.89 0.17
N GLY A 111 10.98 -5.10 -0.39
CA GLY A 111 10.96 -6.33 0.40
C GLY A 111 9.64 -6.49 1.16
N SER A 112 9.73 -6.64 2.49
CA SER A 112 8.57 -6.71 3.40
C SER A 112 8.13 -5.35 3.93
N THR A 113 8.75 -4.25 3.49
CA THR A 113 8.37 -2.90 3.90
C THR A 113 7.48 -2.26 2.84
N VAL A 114 6.38 -1.64 3.28
CA VAL A 114 5.47 -0.85 2.43
C VAL A 114 5.51 0.59 2.91
N ASN A 115 5.93 1.51 2.05
CA ASN A 115 5.83 2.95 2.30
C ASN A 115 4.46 3.41 1.80
N ALA A 116 3.53 3.64 2.72
CA ALA A 116 2.13 3.91 2.40
C ALA A 116 1.93 5.33 1.87
N SER A 117 1.21 5.45 0.75
CA SER A 117 0.66 6.71 0.25
C SER A 117 -0.84 6.83 0.54
N HIS A 118 -1.52 5.70 0.71
CA HIS A 118 -2.93 5.64 1.09
C HIS A 118 -3.18 4.37 1.92
N VAL A 119 -3.94 4.50 3.01
CA VAL A 119 -4.40 3.38 3.85
C VAL A 119 -5.91 3.43 3.98
N GLU A 120 -6.59 2.38 3.55
CA GLU A 120 -8.01 2.18 3.76
C GLU A 120 -8.23 1.17 4.88
N LEU A 121 -9.22 1.41 5.72
CA LEU A 121 -9.63 0.52 6.81
C LEU A 121 -11.01 -0.04 6.52
N PHE A 122 -11.15 -1.36 6.62
CA PHE A 122 -12.42 -2.05 6.32
C PHE A 122 -12.66 -3.21 7.30
N LEU A 123 -13.88 -3.78 7.25
CA LEU A 123 -14.25 -4.98 8.00
C LEU A 123 -14.43 -6.15 7.04
N ARG A 124 -14.08 -7.36 7.49
CA ARG A 124 -14.19 -8.60 6.72
C ARG A 124 -14.98 -9.65 7.50
#